data_AF-A0A135VT01-F1
#
_entry.id   AF-A0A135VT01-F1
#
_cell.length_a   1.000
_cell.length_b   1.000
_cell.length_c   1.000
_cell.angle_alpha   90.00
_cell.angle_beta   90.00
_cell.angle_gamma   90.00
#
_symmetry.space_group_name_H-M   'P 1'
#
loop_
_entity.id
_entity.type
_entity.pdbx_description
1 polymer ?
#
loop_
_entity_poly.entity_id
_entity_poly.type
_entity_poly.pdbx_seq_one_letter_code
_entity_poly.pdbx_strand_id
1 'polypeptide(L)'
;MMIKKGVLVTLIAAVLLASAPFAVAQHQHGFHFEHSVGATTISTAEIGVMVSANGEVPHFRWWNESDPGTDYHVMFSAFFEANDTDMDGAFTPGEDQHIGAVFSLPMADWEFSGFVTEEQNDVVTALHFNFTNTDTISHQGPGMMTTIPGMPGMPGHTSPMDIEIQIRVHFYLATPDQFKFDLRVSGWEWTYDDSILVFQFRVAESQHLHSQVGQVSEIAHEGNKFSFGYGWMEYTQNAFAGNATHQVQVRASHGPAMGTQDGNAIFIAFENFGNETLDYDPIIGFTQLGTTWTFFGIDYTQLLILAGGVSIVAVVVIAAKNRQ
;
A
#
# COMPACT_ATOMS: atom_id res chain seq x y z
N MET A 1 37.92 -13.15 -19.03
CA MET A 1 36.49 -13.36 -19.34
C MET A 1 35.78 -13.67 -18.03
N MET A 2 34.83 -12.81 -17.68
CA MET A 2 34.05 -12.78 -16.43
C MET A 2 33.27 -14.08 -16.19
N ILE A 3 32.96 -14.37 -14.93
CA ILE A 3 31.60 -14.52 -14.39
C ILE A 3 31.70 -14.26 -12.87
N LYS A 4 31.13 -13.14 -12.40
CA LYS A 4 30.82 -12.91 -10.98
C LYS A 4 29.54 -13.69 -10.67
N LYS A 5 29.59 -14.61 -9.71
CA LYS A 5 28.40 -15.27 -9.17
C LYS A 5 27.79 -14.33 -8.11
N GLY A 6 26.59 -13.84 -8.36
CA GLY A 6 25.77 -13.21 -7.33
C GLY A 6 25.40 -14.26 -6.28
N VAL A 7 25.57 -13.92 -5.00
CA VAL A 7 25.15 -14.75 -3.89
C VAL A 7 23.71 -14.38 -3.58
N LEU A 8 22.80 -15.32 -3.83
CA LEU A 8 21.43 -15.29 -3.33
C LEU A 8 21.48 -15.76 -1.87
N VAL A 9 21.20 -14.88 -0.91
CA VAL A 9 21.03 -15.27 0.49
C VAL A 9 19.53 -15.37 0.76
N THR A 10 19.03 -16.59 0.85
CA THR A 10 17.67 -16.89 1.32
C THR A 10 17.73 -17.06 2.83
N LEU A 11 17.19 -16.12 3.61
CA LEU A 11 17.14 -16.24 5.07
C LEU A 11 15.87 -17.03 5.45
N ILE A 12 16.04 -18.32 5.75
CA ILE A 12 14.97 -19.14 6.32
C ILE A 12 14.94 -18.88 7.84
N ALA A 13 13.86 -18.25 8.32
CA ALA A 13 13.63 -17.99 9.73
C ALA A 13 13.16 -19.27 10.44
N ALA A 14 14.05 -19.89 11.21
CA ALA A 14 13.66 -20.85 12.26
C ALA A 14 14.81 -21.07 13.26
N VAL A 15 14.84 -20.33 14.38
CA VAL A 15 15.30 -20.86 15.70
C VAL A 15 14.63 -20.09 16.84
N LEU A 16 13.97 -20.87 17.69
CA LEU A 16 13.41 -20.53 19.01
C LEU A 16 14.47 -20.15 20.06
N LEU A 17 14.09 -19.24 20.95
CA LEU A 17 14.47 -19.15 22.38
C LEU A 17 15.98 -19.13 22.74
N ALA A 18 16.53 -17.92 22.84
CA ALA A 18 17.53 -17.60 23.86
C ALA A 18 17.48 -16.09 24.18
N SER A 19 17.02 -15.77 25.39
CA SER A 19 17.13 -14.45 26.01
C SER A 19 18.59 -14.02 26.17
N ALA A 20 18.97 -12.88 25.59
CA ALA A 20 20.09 -12.07 26.05
C ALA A 20 19.79 -10.59 25.73
N PRO A 21 19.99 -9.66 26.69
CA PRO A 21 19.84 -8.24 26.43
C PRO A 21 21.07 -7.75 25.67
N PHE A 22 20.92 -7.48 24.38
CA PHE A 22 21.95 -6.75 23.65
C PHE A 22 21.65 -5.26 23.80
N ALA A 23 22.40 -4.61 24.68
CA ALA A 23 22.66 -3.20 24.54
C ALA A 23 23.48 -3.01 23.26
N VAL A 24 22.93 -2.29 22.28
CA VAL A 24 23.70 -1.73 21.18
C VAL A 24 23.32 -0.27 21.04
N ALA A 25 24.21 0.60 21.53
CA ALA A 25 24.24 1.99 21.13
C ALA A 25 24.76 2.05 19.68
N GLN A 26 23.86 2.07 18.70
CA GLN A 26 24.14 2.53 17.34
C GLN A 26 22.97 3.38 16.83
N HIS A 27 23.22 4.69 16.90
CA HIS A 27 22.66 5.81 16.14
C HIS A 27 21.13 6.01 16.11
N GLN A 28 20.70 7.18 16.59
CA GLN A 28 19.33 7.72 16.60
C GLN A 28 18.69 7.90 15.19
N HIS A 29 19.19 7.24 14.15
CA HIS A 29 18.91 7.56 12.74
C HIS A 29 18.82 6.31 11.85
N GLY A 30 18.20 5.24 12.32
CA GLY A 30 17.99 4.01 11.54
C GLY A 30 16.60 3.41 11.81
N PHE A 31 16.28 2.32 11.11
CA PHE A 31 15.10 1.53 11.43
C PHE A 31 15.30 0.78 12.76
N HIS A 32 14.31 0.87 13.64
CA HIS A 32 14.22 0.07 14.85
C HIS A 32 13.15 -1.02 14.68
N PHE A 33 13.45 -2.21 15.16
CA PHE A 33 12.58 -3.39 15.03
C PHE A 33 12.25 -3.96 16.40
N GLU A 34 10.96 -4.15 16.67
CA GLU A 34 10.48 -4.89 17.83
C GLU A 34 9.51 -5.99 17.37
N HIS A 35 9.82 -7.23 17.75
CA HIS A 35 8.97 -8.38 17.45
C HIS A 35 8.20 -8.79 18.70
N SER A 36 6.88 -8.86 18.56
CA SER A 36 5.97 -9.46 19.53
C SER A 36 5.25 -10.65 18.89
N VAL A 37 4.50 -11.44 19.68
CA VAL A 37 3.76 -12.57 19.13
C VAL A 37 2.71 -12.06 18.15
N GLY A 38 3.00 -12.24 16.86
CA GLY A 38 2.10 -11.98 15.76
C GLY A 38 2.01 -10.54 15.23
N ALA A 39 2.82 -9.64 15.77
CA ALA A 39 2.99 -8.29 15.23
C ALA A 39 4.46 -7.87 15.25
N THR A 40 4.86 -7.07 14.26
CA THR A 40 6.17 -6.43 14.21
C THR A 40 6.01 -4.92 14.15
N THR A 41 6.74 -4.24 15.03
CA THR A 41 6.87 -2.79 15.03
C THR A 41 8.16 -2.40 14.34
N ILE A 42 8.05 -1.41 13.45
CA ILE A 42 9.12 -0.75 12.72
C ILE A 42 9.03 0.72 13.11
N SER A 43 10.13 1.35 13.50
CA SER A 43 10.13 2.80 13.69
C SER A 43 11.35 3.47 13.10
N THR A 44 11.16 4.71 12.65
CA THR A 44 12.19 5.69 12.34
C THR A 44 12.20 6.75 13.45
N ALA A 45 12.94 7.84 13.25
CA ALA A 45 12.85 9.00 14.14
C ALA A 45 11.51 9.74 14.04
N GLU A 46 10.70 9.50 12.99
CA GLU A 46 9.48 10.28 12.69
C GLU A 46 8.21 9.44 12.59
N ILE A 47 8.30 8.21 12.09
CA ILE A 47 7.15 7.34 11.92
C ILE A 47 7.38 6.01 12.61
N GLY A 48 6.39 5.58 13.37
CA GLY A 48 6.29 4.21 13.87
C GLY A 48 5.17 3.51 13.13
N VAL A 49 5.40 2.25 12.77
CA VAL A 49 4.47 1.38 12.08
C VAL A 49 4.44 0.03 12.76
N MET A 50 3.25 -0.46 13.06
CA MET A 50 3.03 -1.82 13.52
C MET A 50 2.24 -2.58 12.46
N VAL A 51 2.78 -3.75 12.10
CA VAL A 51 2.21 -4.68 11.13
C VAL A 51 1.80 -5.95 11.86
N SER A 52 0.54 -6.32 11.79
CA SER A 52 0.06 -7.63 12.26
C SER A 52 0.28 -8.67 11.15
N ALA A 53 0.96 -9.78 11.47
CA ALA A 53 1.38 -10.78 10.49
C ALA A 53 0.87 -12.21 10.82
N ASN A 54 0.13 -12.39 11.91
CA ASN A 54 -0.28 -13.71 12.38
C ASN A 54 -1.73 -14.04 12.03
N GLY A 55 -1.96 -14.48 10.78
CA GLY A 55 -3.28 -14.94 10.32
C GLY A 55 -4.37 -13.87 10.33
N GLU A 56 -3.97 -12.61 10.47
CA GLU A 56 -4.87 -11.45 10.47
C GLU A 56 -4.66 -10.68 9.16
N VAL A 57 -5.80 -10.19 8.67
CA VAL A 57 -5.97 -9.24 7.55
C VAL A 57 -4.81 -8.26 7.44
N PRO A 58 -4.34 -7.89 6.22
CA PRO A 58 -3.41 -6.78 6.08
C PRO A 58 -3.97 -5.53 6.76
N HIS A 59 -3.34 -5.18 7.88
CA HIS A 59 -3.72 -4.11 8.77
C HIS A 59 -2.45 -3.41 9.22
N PHE A 60 -2.43 -2.10 9.01
CA PHE A 60 -1.32 -1.24 9.41
C PHE A 60 -1.77 -0.32 10.51
N ARG A 61 -0.96 -0.20 11.55
CA ARG A 61 -1.03 0.89 12.49
C ARG A 61 0.16 1.82 12.24
N TRP A 62 -0.03 3.13 12.19
CA TRP A 62 1.07 4.07 12.12
C TRP A 62 0.84 5.30 12.99
N TRP A 63 1.92 5.87 13.50
CA TRP A 63 1.91 7.03 14.41
C TRP A 63 3.13 7.90 14.19
N ASN A 64 3.03 9.13 14.69
CA ASN A 64 4.15 10.07 14.72
C ASN A 64 5.03 9.73 15.93
N GLU A 65 6.28 9.32 15.72
CA GLU A 65 7.22 8.99 16.81
C GLU A 65 7.65 10.22 17.61
N SER A 66 7.66 11.39 16.98
CA SER A 66 7.97 12.67 17.63
C SER A 66 6.84 13.17 18.54
N ASP A 67 5.59 12.78 18.27
CA ASP A 67 4.40 13.11 19.06
C ASP A 67 3.35 11.99 18.98
N PRO A 68 3.53 10.89 19.72
CA PRO A 68 2.72 9.68 19.59
C PRO A 68 1.40 9.82 20.35
N GLY A 69 0.63 10.90 20.11
CA GLY A 69 -0.67 11.09 20.75
C GLY A 69 -1.75 10.19 20.16
N THR A 70 -1.67 9.92 18.85
CA THR A 70 -2.70 9.22 18.07
C THR A 70 -2.05 8.22 17.12
N ASP A 71 -2.62 7.03 17.08
CA ASP A 71 -2.25 5.98 16.13
C ASP A 71 -3.38 5.80 15.14
N TYR A 72 -3.03 5.76 13.87
CA TYR A 72 -3.94 5.56 12.76
C TYR A 72 -3.91 4.10 12.32
N HIS A 73 -5.05 3.56 11.92
CA HIS A 73 -5.23 2.17 11.55
C HIS A 73 -5.81 2.07 10.14
N VAL A 74 -5.05 1.53 9.17
CA VAL A 74 -5.55 1.25 7.81
C VAL A 74 -6.03 -0.18 7.79
N MET A 75 -7.34 -0.36 7.59
CA MET A 75 -7.96 -1.67 7.47
C MET A 75 -8.50 -1.81 6.06
N PHE A 76 -7.91 -2.72 5.28
CA PHE A 76 -8.41 -3.01 3.94
C PHE A 76 -9.68 -3.84 4.03
N SER A 77 -10.74 -3.38 3.36
CA SER A 77 -12.08 -3.91 3.55
C SER A 77 -12.47 -4.85 2.42
N ALA A 78 -12.39 -4.38 1.17
CA ALA A 78 -12.95 -5.13 0.06
C ALA A 78 -12.48 -4.68 -1.34
N PHE A 79 -12.67 -5.59 -2.30
CA PHE A 79 -12.80 -5.26 -3.72
C PHE A 79 -14.20 -5.58 -4.23
N PHE A 80 -14.74 -4.77 -5.13
CA PHE A 80 -15.97 -5.07 -5.85
C PHE A 80 -16.03 -4.29 -7.16
N GLU A 81 -16.76 -4.83 -8.14
CA GLU A 81 -17.10 -4.10 -9.36
C GLU A 81 -18.31 -3.20 -9.09
N ALA A 82 -18.38 -2.03 -9.71
CA ALA A 82 -19.53 -1.14 -9.62
C ALA A 82 -19.83 -0.49 -10.97
N ASN A 83 -21.11 -0.17 -11.17
CA ASN A 83 -21.55 0.68 -12.25
C ASN A 83 -21.52 2.13 -11.79
N ASP A 84 -20.70 2.93 -12.47
CA ASP A 84 -20.59 4.38 -12.31
C ASP A 84 -21.80 5.04 -13.00
N THR A 85 -22.81 5.36 -12.20
CA THR A 85 -24.14 5.74 -12.68
C THR A 85 -24.19 7.18 -13.18
N ASP A 86 -23.34 8.05 -12.64
CA ASP A 86 -23.23 9.45 -13.03
C ASP A 86 -22.03 9.74 -13.96
N MET A 87 -21.21 8.72 -14.24
CA MET A 87 -20.06 8.71 -15.16
C MET A 87 -18.95 9.69 -14.73
N ASP A 88 -18.75 9.87 -13.43
CA ASP A 88 -17.72 10.76 -12.88
C ASP A 88 -16.36 10.04 -12.64
N GLY A 89 -16.36 8.72 -12.80
CA GLY A 89 -15.23 7.79 -12.64
C GLY A 89 -14.93 7.41 -11.20
N ALA A 90 -15.61 8.00 -10.22
CA ALA A 90 -15.53 7.68 -8.80
C ALA A 90 -16.63 6.69 -8.41
N PHE A 91 -16.57 6.18 -7.18
CA PHE A 91 -17.66 5.40 -6.60
C PHE A 91 -18.36 6.22 -5.52
N THR A 92 -19.66 6.46 -5.65
CA THR A 92 -20.47 7.21 -4.71
C THR A 92 -21.47 6.28 -4.01
N PRO A 93 -21.28 5.97 -2.71
CA PRO A 93 -22.19 5.08 -1.99
C PRO A 93 -23.64 5.58 -1.99
N GLY A 94 -24.54 4.72 -2.46
CA GLY A 94 -25.98 5.01 -2.53
C GLY A 94 -26.43 5.68 -3.84
N GLU A 95 -25.49 6.14 -4.67
CA GLU A 95 -25.75 6.58 -6.05
C GLU A 95 -25.35 5.48 -7.03
N ASP A 96 -24.15 4.92 -6.85
CA ASP A 96 -23.64 3.83 -7.68
C ASP A 96 -24.09 2.45 -7.20
N GLN A 97 -24.18 1.54 -8.17
CA GLN A 97 -24.61 0.17 -7.93
C GLN A 97 -23.43 -0.78 -8.01
N HIS A 98 -23.13 -1.47 -6.89
CA HIS A 98 -22.18 -2.58 -6.93
C HIS A 98 -22.72 -3.75 -7.78
N ILE A 99 -21.80 -4.45 -8.44
CA ILE A 99 -22.03 -5.58 -9.32
C ILE A 99 -21.50 -6.84 -8.63
N GLY A 100 -22.35 -7.85 -8.55
CA GLY A 100 -21.95 -9.16 -8.05
C GLY A 100 -21.61 -9.21 -6.55
N ALA A 101 -20.74 -10.16 -6.19
CA ALA A 101 -20.27 -10.35 -4.83
C ALA A 101 -19.12 -9.40 -4.49
N VAL A 102 -19.09 -8.97 -3.23
CA VAL A 102 -17.97 -8.20 -2.66
C VAL A 102 -16.89 -9.17 -2.18
N PHE A 103 -15.66 -8.99 -2.66
CA PHE A 103 -14.52 -9.74 -2.17
C PHE A 103 -14.02 -9.15 -0.86
N SER A 104 -14.24 -9.86 0.25
CA SER A 104 -13.87 -9.40 1.59
C SER A 104 -12.40 -9.72 1.91
N LEU A 105 -11.55 -8.69 1.90
CA LEU A 105 -10.13 -8.82 2.22
C LEU A 105 -9.87 -9.35 3.64
N PRO A 106 -10.68 -9.00 4.66
CA PRO A 106 -10.58 -9.59 5.98
C PRO A 106 -10.80 -11.09 6.10
N MET A 107 -11.51 -11.69 5.14
CA MET A 107 -11.86 -13.11 5.16
C MET A 107 -10.93 -13.97 4.29
N ALA A 108 -10.00 -13.34 3.58
CA ALA A 108 -9.09 -14.00 2.66
C ALA A 108 -7.85 -14.54 3.41
N ASP A 109 -7.25 -15.60 2.87
CA ASP A 109 -6.01 -16.17 3.40
C ASP A 109 -4.80 -15.40 2.84
N TRP A 110 -4.04 -14.74 3.72
CA TRP A 110 -2.90 -13.91 3.34
C TRP A 110 -1.56 -14.57 3.68
N GLU A 111 -0.65 -14.58 2.72
CA GLU A 111 0.76 -14.90 2.90
C GLU A 111 1.56 -13.62 3.13
N PHE A 112 2.34 -13.59 4.22
CA PHE A 112 3.24 -12.48 4.53
C PHE A 112 4.67 -12.83 4.09
N SER A 113 5.32 -11.99 3.28
CA SER A 113 6.69 -12.26 2.78
C SER A 113 7.77 -12.30 3.86
N GLY A 114 7.48 -11.74 5.04
CA GLY A 114 8.54 -11.27 5.92
C GLY A 114 9.14 -9.95 5.43
N PHE A 115 10.09 -9.46 6.22
CA PHE A 115 10.76 -8.18 5.97
C PHE A 115 12.01 -8.36 5.09
N VAL A 116 12.15 -7.47 4.12
CA VAL A 116 13.31 -7.37 3.21
C VAL A 116 13.90 -5.98 3.35
N THR A 117 15.20 -5.89 3.59
CA THR A 117 15.92 -4.61 3.77
C THR A 117 16.83 -4.32 2.57
N GLU A 118 16.97 -3.04 2.24
CA GLU A 118 18.03 -2.55 1.36
C GLU A 118 19.09 -1.82 2.18
N GLU A 119 20.37 -2.04 1.86
CA GLU A 119 21.49 -1.47 2.59
C GLU A 119 22.41 -0.65 1.68
N GLN A 120 22.86 0.50 2.18
CA GLN A 120 23.89 1.32 1.58
C GLN A 120 24.96 1.65 2.62
N ASN A 121 26.21 1.23 2.37
CA ASN A 121 27.33 1.42 3.29
C ASN A 121 27.04 0.89 4.72
N ASP A 122 26.50 -0.32 4.81
CA ASP A 122 26.13 -0.98 6.08
C ASP A 122 25.03 -0.25 6.89
N VAL A 123 24.27 0.63 6.23
CA VAL A 123 23.08 1.30 6.79
C VAL A 123 21.86 0.83 6.02
N VAL A 124 20.85 0.34 6.73
CA VAL A 124 19.55 -0.01 6.13
C VAL A 124 18.85 1.26 5.65
N THR A 125 18.67 1.42 4.34
CA THR A 125 18.08 2.62 3.72
C THR A 125 16.61 2.44 3.35
N ALA A 126 16.16 1.19 3.17
CA ALA A 126 14.78 0.88 2.86
C ALA A 126 14.33 -0.44 3.50
N LEU A 127 13.03 -0.56 3.70
CA LEU A 127 12.36 -1.75 4.21
C LEU A 127 11.13 -2.05 3.35
N HIS A 128 11.00 -3.31 2.96
CA HIS A 128 9.94 -3.82 2.11
C HIS A 128 9.31 -5.07 2.70
N PHE A 129 8.01 -5.24 2.49
CA PHE A 129 7.29 -6.48 2.74
C PHE A 129 6.01 -6.50 1.91
N ASN A 130 5.39 -7.65 1.75
CA ASN A 130 4.08 -7.74 1.12
C ASN A 130 3.15 -8.71 1.83
N PHE A 131 1.86 -8.50 1.60
CA PHE A 131 0.80 -9.47 1.82
C PHE A 131 0.32 -9.93 0.44
N THR A 132 0.28 -11.24 0.23
CA THR A 132 -0.19 -11.85 -1.01
C THR A 132 -1.38 -12.73 -0.70
N ASN A 133 -2.46 -12.56 -1.43
CA ASN A 133 -3.58 -13.48 -1.45
C ASN A 133 -3.75 -14.02 -2.87
N THR A 134 -3.96 -15.32 -2.96
CA THR A 134 -4.39 -15.99 -4.20
C THR A 134 -5.65 -16.76 -3.86
N ASP A 135 -6.75 -16.43 -4.50
CA ASP A 135 -8.06 -17.02 -4.21
C ASP A 135 -8.85 -17.22 -5.52
N THR A 136 -9.82 -18.13 -5.49
CA THR A 136 -10.77 -18.34 -6.57
C THR A 136 -12.12 -17.79 -6.14
N ILE A 137 -12.53 -16.67 -6.74
CA ILE A 137 -13.74 -15.96 -6.34
C ILE A 137 -14.80 -16.04 -7.42
N SER A 138 -16.07 -16.06 -7.03
CA SER A 138 -17.19 -15.98 -7.96
C SER A 138 -17.90 -14.65 -7.76
N HIS A 139 -18.25 -13.95 -8.84
CA HIS A 139 -19.07 -12.73 -8.71
C HIS A 139 -20.53 -13.03 -8.35
N GLN A 140 -20.90 -14.30 -8.14
CA GLN A 140 -22.26 -14.65 -7.77
C GLN A 140 -22.58 -14.17 -6.35
N GLY A 141 -23.33 -13.07 -6.27
CA GLY A 141 -23.95 -12.64 -5.02
C GLY A 141 -24.91 -13.69 -4.46
N PRO A 142 -25.25 -13.63 -3.16
CA PRO A 142 -26.19 -14.57 -2.56
C PRO A 142 -27.55 -14.55 -3.29
N GLY A 143 -27.93 -15.68 -3.91
CA GLY A 143 -29.21 -15.84 -4.60
C GLY A 143 -29.16 -15.79 -6.14
N MET A 144 -27.99 -15.58 -6.74
CA MET A 144 -27.80 -15.80 -8.18
C MET A 144 -27.76 -17.32 -8.44
N MET A 145 -28.64 -17.84 -9.31
CA MET A 145 -28.69 -19.28 -9.60
C MET A 145 -27.34 -19.78 -10.14
N THR A 146 -26.85 -20.86 -9.53
CA THR A 146 -25.75 -21.67 -10.07
C THR A 146 -26.03 -22.00 -11.53
N THR A 147 -25.02 -21.77 -12.35
CA THR A 147 -24.92 -22.11 -13.77
C THR A 147 -25.74 -23.36 -14.14
N ILE A 148 -26.62 -23.22 -15.13
CA ILE A 148 -26.96 -24.37 -15.97
C ILE A 148 -25.68 -24.68 -16.76
N PRO A 149 -25.08 -25.88 -16.61
CA PRO A 149 -23.86 -26.22 -17.35
C PRO A 149 -24.13 -26.13 -18.86
N GLY A 150 -23.39 -25.27 -19.58
CA GLY A 150 -23.43 -25.21 -21.04
C GLY A 150 -23.84 -23.89 -21.71
N MET A 151 -23.97 -22.77 -20.98
CA MET A 151 -24.13 -21.45 -21.60
C MET A 151 -23.02 -20.46 -21.21
N PRO A 152 -21.84 -20.55 -21.85
CA PRO A 152 -20.85 -19.47 -21.83
C PRO A 152 -21.42 -18.22 -22.51
N GLY A 153 -21.30 -17.04 -21.89
CA GLY A 153 -21.54 -15.75 -22.55
C GLY A 153 -22.89 -15.06 -22.29
N MET A 154 -23.61 -15.38 -21.21
CA MET A 154 -24.67 -14.46 -20.75
C MET A 154 -24.06 -13.32 -19.92
N PRO A 155 -24.35 -12.04 -20.24
CA PRO A 155 -23.99 -10.90 -19.38
C PRO A 155 -24.51 -11.12 -17.95
N GLY A 156 -23.63 -10.96 -16.95
CA GLY A 156 -23.96 -11.23 -15.54
C GLY A 156 -23.66 -12.66 -15.05
N HIS A 157 -23.15 -13.55 -15.90
CA HIS A 157 -22.62 -14.85 -15.50
C HIS A 157 -21.09 -14.87 -15.63
N THR A 158 -20.38 -14.57 -14.55
CA THR A 158 -18.94 -14.78 -14.49
C THR A 158 -18.64 -16.19 -13.98
N SER A 159 -17.65 -16.83 -14.59
CA SER A 159 -17.07 -18.05 -14.04
C SER A 159 -16.35 -17.69 -12.73
N PRO A 160 -16.05 -18.67 -11.87
CA PRO A 160 -15.04 -18.43 -10.83
C PRO A 160 -13.78 -17.90 -11.50
N MET A 161 -13.23 -16.80 -10.98
CA MET A 161 -11.99 -16.19 -11.43
C MET A 161 -10.89 -16.42 -10.41
N ASP A 162 -9.71 -16.77 -10.89
CA ASP A 162 -8.52 -16.92 -10.07
C ASP A 162 -7.85 -15.54 -9.94
N ILE A 163 -7.92 -14.96 -8.75
CA ILE A 163 -7.35 -13.64 -8.47
C ILE A 163 -6.06 -13.77 -7.69
N GLU A 164 -5.12 -12.86 -7.96
CA GLU A 164 -3.98 -12.61 -7.09
C GLU A 164 -3.96 -11.13 -6.73
N ILE A 165 -3.96 -10.85 -5.43
CA ILE A 165 -3.87 -9.50 -4.86
C ILE A 165 -2.60 -9.41 -4.04
N GLN A 166 -1.80 -8.37 -4.29
CA GLN A 166 -0.65 -8.05 -3.46
C GLN A 166 -0.77 -6.64 -2.89
N ILE A 167 -0.53 -6.52 -1.60
CA ILE A 167 -0.36 -5.24 -0.90
C ILE A 167 1.11 -5.18 -0.48
N ARG A 168 1.90 -4.35 -1.15
CA ARG A 168 3.35 -4.24 -0.96
C ARG A 168 3.65 -2.94 -0.25
N VAL A 169 4.44 -2.97 0.80
CA VAL A 169 4.74 -1.76 1.57
C VAL A 169 6.21 -1.42 1.44
N HIS A 170 6.49 -0.14 1.24
CA HIS A 170 7.84 0.37 1.05
C HIS A 170 8.09 1.56 1.97
N PHE A 171 9.06 1.39 2.88
CA PHE A 171 9.61 2.44 3.72
C PHE A 171 10.97 2.86 3.21
N TYR A 172 11.25 4.16 3.20
CA TYR A 172 12.53 4.72 2.80
C TYR A 172 13.01 5.70 3.86
N LEU A 173 14.27 5.57 4.31
CA LEU A 173 14.85 6.56 5.23
C LEU A 173 14.94 7.97 4.63
N ALA A 174 14.93 8.09 3.31
CA ALA A 174 14.91 9.37 2.61
C ALA A 174 13.60 10.15 2.80
N THR A 175 12.51 9.47 3.17
CA THR A 175 11.19 10.05 3.43
C THR A 175 10.62 9.44 4.72
N PRO A 176 11.22 9.76 5.88
CA PRO A 176 11.00 9.03 7.13
C PRO A 176 9.62 9.27 7.75
N ASP A 177 8.84 10.21 7.21
CA ASP A 177 7.51 10.63 7.63
C ASP A 177 6.37 10.04 6.78
N GLN A 178 6.71 9.22 5.78
CA GLN A 178 5.76 8.60 4.88
C GLN A 178 6.21 7.21 4.41
N PHE A 179 5.25 6.41 3.92
CA PHE A 179 5.51 5.13 3.28
C PHE A 179 4.56 4.95 2.09
N LYS A 180 4.98 4.09 1.14
CA LYS A 180 4.12 3.67 0.04
C LYS A 180 3.44 2.35 0.38
N PHE A 181 2.21 2.17 -0.05
CA PHE A 181 1.61 0.85 -0.13
C PHE A 181 1.14 0.61 -1.56
N ASP A 182 1.84 -0.23 -2.30
CA ASP A 182 1.47 -0.57 -3.66
C ASP A 182 0.40 -1.65 -3.64
N LEU A 183 -0.63 -1.48 -4.46
CA LEU A 183 -1.65 -2.45 -4.74
C LEU A 183 -1.41 -3.06 -6.11
N ARG A 184 -1.31 -4.39 -6.17
CA ARG A 184 -1.29 -5.16 -7.42
C ARG A 184 -2.48 -6.09 -7.47
N VAL A 185 -3.23 -6.08 -8.58
CA VAL A 185 -4.38 -6.95 -8.80
C VAL A 185 -4.24 -7.62 -10.15
N SER A 186 -4.32 -8.95 -10.19
CA SER A 186 -4.31 -9.73 -11.42
C SER A 186 -5.39 -10.81 -11.40
N GLY A 187 -5.84 -11.22 -12.60
CA GLY A 187 -6.88 -12.23 -12.75
C GLY A 187 -8.31 -11.70 -12.55
N TRP A 188 -8.49 -10.37 -12.47
CA TRP A 188 -9.83 -9.79 -12.43
C TRP A 188 -10.55 -9.99 -13.77
N GLU A 189 -11.70 -10.64 -13.73
CA GLU A 189 -12.60 -10.83 -14.86
C GLU A 189 -13.76 -9.83 -14.75
N TRP A 190 -13.85 -8.92 -15.71
CA TRP A 190 -14.87 -7.87 -15.72
C TRP A 190 -16.25 -8.43 -16.07
N THR A 191 -17.29 -8.00 -15.36
CA THR A 191 -18.68 -8.32 -15.71
C THR A 191 -19.15 -7.44 -16.87
N TYR A 192 -18.80 -6.15 -16.85
CA TYR A 192 -19.14 -5.18 -17.88
C TYR A 192 -17.94 -4.31 -18.30
N ASP A 193 -17.88 -3.94 -19.58
CA ASP A 193 -16.80 -3.16 -20.16
C ASP A 193 -16.77 -1.70 -19.66
N ASP A 194 -17.89 -1.18 -19.17
CA ASP A 194 -18.10 0.20 -18.69
C ASP A 194 -18.10 0.31 -17.15
N SER A 195 -17.79 -0.77 -16.44
CA SER A 195 -17.73 -0.78 -14.98
C SER A 195 -16.39 -0.29 -14.44
N ILE A 196 -16.37 0.01 -13.14
CA ILE A 196 -15.17 0.34 -12.36
C ILE A 196 -14.87 -0.74 -11.33
N LEU A 197 -13.59 -0.99 -11.06
CA LEU A 197 -13.14 -1.77 -9.91
C LEU A 197 -12.97 -0.83 -8.73
N VAL A 198 -13.58 -1.16 -7.59
CA VAL A 198 -13.53 -0.35 -6.38
C VAL A 198 -12.75 -1.07 -5.29
N PHE A 199 -11.72 -0.41 -4.79
CA PHE A 199 -10.98 -0.79 -3.59
C PHE A 199 -11.48 0.02 -2.39
N GLN A 200 -12.01 -0.67 -1.39
CA GLN A 200 -12.51 -0.06 -0.17
C GLN A 200 -11.54 -0.33 1.00
N PHE A 201 -11.21 0.72 1.75
CA PHE A 201 -10.54 0.60 3.03
C PHE A 201 -11.01 1.67 4.01
N ARG A 202 -10.74 1.47 5.30
CA ARG A 202 -11.07 2.41 6.36
C ARG A 202 -9.82 2.89 7.07
N VAL A 203 -9.88 4.13 7.54
CA VAL A 203 -8.93 4.67 8.50
C VAL A 203 -9.64 4.83 9.83
N ALA A 204 -9.03 4.34 10.89
CA ALA A 204 -9.53 4.43 12.26
C ALA A 204 -8.43 5.02 13.16
N GLU A 205 -8.80 5.53 14.34
CA GLU A 205 -7.85 6.17 15.28
C GLU A 205 -7.89 5.47 16.64
N SER A 206 -6.74 5.42 17.32
CA SER A 206 -6.65 5.01 18.72
C SER A 206 -5.67 5.91 19.47
N GLN A 207 -5.80 5.94 20.80
CA GLN A 207 -4.71 6.46 21.62
C GLN A 207 -3.48 5.58 21.45
N HIS A 208 -2.31 6.18 21.37
CA HIS A 208 -1.07 5.43 21.22
C HIS A 208 -0.89 4.36 22.29
N LEU A 209 -0.42 3.19 21.87
CA LEU A 209 -0.29 1.98 22.70
C LEU A 209 -1.59 1.44 23.32
N HIS A 210 -2.75 2.01 22.98
CA HIS A 210 -4.05 1.47 23.38
C HIS A 210 -4.66 0.66 22.23
N SER A 211 -5.42 -0.39 22.58
CA SER A 211 -6.06 -1.28 21.61
C SER A 211 -7.51 -0.89 21.29
N GLN A 212 -8.05 0.13 21.95
CA GLN A 212 -9.39 0.62 21.65
C GLN A 212 -9.34 1.49 20.40
N VAL A 213 -9.90 0.95 19.32
CA VAL A 213 -9.98 1.62 18.02
C VAL A 213 -11.32 2.35 17.91
N GLY A 214 -11.27 3.65 17.73
CA GLY A 214 -12.39 4.52 17.39
C GLY A 214 -12.41 4.87 15.91
N GLN A 215 -13.52 5.46 15.45
CA GLN A 215 -13.57 6.03 14.10
C GLN A 215 -12.74 7.31 14.04
N VAL A 216 -12.12 7.59 12.90
CA VAL A 216 -11.54 8.91 12.66
C VAL A 216 -12.62 9.97 12.81
N SER A 217 -12.27 11.06 13.48
CA SER A 217 -13.20 12.17 13.76
C SER A 217 -13.75 12.82 12.48
N GLU A 218 -12.93 12.91 11.43
CA GLU A 218 -13.32 13.44 10.12
C GLU A 218 -12.38 12.92 9.03
N ILE A 219 -12.91 12.78 7.81
CA ILE A 219 -12.11 12.57 6.59
C ILE A 219 -12.32 13.81 5.72
N ALA A 220 -11.27 14.60 5.57
CA ALA A 220 -11.25 15.71 4.62
C ALA A 220 -10.65 15.24 3.28
N HIS A 221 -11.23 15.68 2.16
CA HIS A 221 -10.77 15.34 0.82
C HIS A 221 -10.53 16.61 -0.01
N GLU A 222 -9.29 16.84 -0.43
CA GLU A 222 -8.90 17.96 -1.28
C GLU A 222 -7.95 17.48 -2.38
N GLY A 223 -8.33 17.72 -3.64
CA GLY A 223 -7.53 17.29 -4.78
C GLY A 223 -7.36 15.78 -4.80
N ASN A 224 -6.13 15.31 -4.66
CA ASN A 224 -5.79 13.89 -4.61
C ASN A 224 -5.39 13.41 -3.19
N LYS A 225 -5.79 14.15 -2.15
CA LYS A 225 -5.35 13.93 -0.77
C LYS A 225 -6.52 13.77 0.19
N PHE A 226 -6.48 12.71 0.99
CA PHE A 226 -7.32 12.51 2.16
C PHE A 226 -6.55 12.88 3.42
N SER A 227 -7.19 13.57 4.35
CA SER A 227 -6.59 13.95 5.64
C SER A 227 -7.48 13.50 6.80
N PHE A 228 -6.84 13.01 7.86
CA PHE A 228 -7.47 12.48 9.07
C PHE A 228 -6.70 13.00 10.29
N GLY A 229 -6.99 14.24 10.71
CA GLY A 229 -6.18 14.95 11.69
C GLY A 229 -4.78 15.26 11.16
N TYR A 230 -3.72 14.74 11.79
CA TYR A 230 -2.33 14.94 11.35
C TYR A 230 -1.87 13.94 10.29
N GLY A 231 -2.55 12.79 10.20
CA GLY A 231 -2.26 11.80 9.18
C GLY A 231 -2.91 12.15 7.84
N TRP A 232 -2.28 11.70 6.75
CA TRP A 232 -2.82 11.87 5.41
C TRP A 232 -2.51 10.68 4.51
N MET A 233 -3.29 10.57 3.44
CA MET A 233 -3.03 9.69 2.31
C MET A 233 -3.12 10.49 1.02
N GLU A 234 -2.17 10.28 0.12
CA GLU A 234 -2.18 10.81 -1.23
C GLU A 234 -2.35 9.65 -2.22
N TYR A 235 -3.34 9.79 -3.10
CA TYR A 235 -3.66 8.79 -4.10
C TYR A 235 -3.17 9.32 -5.47
N THR A 236 -2.60 8.44 -6.29
CA THR A 236 -2.24 8.81 -7.68
C THR A 236 -3.50 8.74 -8.54
N GLN A 237 -3.68 9.71 -9.44
CA GLN A 237 -4.86 9.75 -10.33
C GLN A 237 -4.75 8.78 -11.51
N ASN A 238 -3.65 8.03 -11.58
CA ASN A 238 -3.38 7.05 -12.62
C ASN A 238 -2.72 5.83 -11.99
N ALA A 239 -3.21 4.66 -12.35
CA ALA A 239 -2.57 3.39 -12.17
C ALA A 239 -1.99 2.91 -13.50
N PHE A 240 -1.26 1.80 -13.46
CA PHE A 240 -0.71 1.18 -14.66
C PHE A 240 -1.15 -0.27 -14.77
N ALA A 241 -1.56 -0.67 -15.97
CA ALA A 241 -1.83 -2.05 -16.32
C ALA A 241 -0.89 -2.53 -17.44
N GLY A 242 -0.85 -3.86 -17.63
CA GLY A 242 -0.11 -4.47 -18.74
C GLY A 242 1.40 -4.34 -18.62
N ASN A 243 1.94 -4.30 -17.39
CA ASN A 243 3.37 -4.04 -17.14
C ASN A 243 3.80 -2.62 -17.61
N ALA A 244 3.04 -1.61 -17.16
CA ALA A 244 3.26 -0.19 -17.42
C ALA A 244 3.06 0.27 -18.88
N THR A 245 2.29 -0.47 -19.67
CA THR A 245 1.96 -0.08 -21.06
C THR A 245 0.60 0.58 -21.21
N HIS A 246 -0.30 0.35 -20.25
CA HIS A 246 -1.66 0.87 -20.23
C HIS A 246 -1.82 1.76 -19.00
N GLN A 247 -2.18 3.02 -19.21
CA GLN A 247 -2.49 3.94 -18.12
C GLN A 247 -3.99 3.82 -17.79
N VAL A 248 -4.30 3.56 -16.53
CA VAL A 248 -5.66 3.36 -16.03
C VAL A 248 -6.03 4.58 -15.19
N GLN A 249 -7.16 5.20 -15.47
CA GLN A 249 -7.60 6.34 -14.68
C GLN A 249 -8.04 5.90 -13.28
N VAL A 250 -7.68 6.72 -12.30
CA VAL A 250 -8.07 6.52 -10.89
C VAL A 250 -8.81 7.74 -10.38
N ARG A 251 -9.91 7.48 -9.68
CA ARG A 251 -10.65 8.46 -8.89
C ARG A 251 -10.83 7.93 -7.48
N ALA A 252 -11.05 8.84 -6.55
CA ALA A 252 -11.29 8.47 -5.18
C ALA A 252 -12.41 9.30 -4.60
N SER A 253 -13.10 8.70 -3.65
CA SER A 253 -14.17 9.32 -2.88
C SER A 253 -14.12 8.81 -1.45
N HIS A 254 -14.98 9.35 -0.59
CA HIS A 254 -15.21 8.82 0.74
C HIS A 254 -16.69 8.88 1.08
N GLY A 255 -17.14 8.01 1.97
CA GLY A 255 -18.54 7.94 2.36
C GLY A 255 -18.81 6.75 3.29
N PRO A 256 -20.08 6.44 3.58
CA PRO A 256 -20.43 5.28 4.38
C PRO A 256 -19.86 4.00 3.77
N ALA A 257 -19.21 3.17 4.60
CA ALA A 257 -18.64 1.89 4.18
C ALA A 257 -19.73 0.94 3.65
N MET A 258 -19.40 0.15 2.63
CA MET A 258 -20.29 -0.88 2.10
C MET A 258 -20.08 -2.22 2.80
N GLY A 259 -21.10 -3.08 2.73
CA GLY A 259 -21.07 -4.43 3.29
C GLY A 259 -21.38 -4.49 4.78
N THR A 260 -20.69 -5.35 5.53
CA THR A 260 -20.90 -5.55 6.98
C THR A 260 -20.08 -4.61 7.85
N GLN A 261 -19.51 -3.55 7.26
CA GLN A 261 -18.58 -2.66 7.95
C GLN A 261 -19.28 -1.34 8.30
N ASP A 262 -19.21 -0.94 9.56
CA ASP A 262 -19.73 0.33 10.04
C ASP A 262 -18.71 1.48 9.85
N GLY A 263 -19.21 2.70 9.68
CA GLY A 263 -18.41 3.93 9.62
C GLY A 263 -18.10 4.43 8.21
N ASN A 264 -17.20 5.40 8.11
CA ASN A 264 -16.78 5.95 6.83
C ASN A 264 -15.61 5.13 6.24
N ALA A 265 -15.60 5.00 4.92
CA ALA A 265 -14.55 4.38 4.14
C ALA A 265 -14.05 5.35 3.06
N ILE A 266 -12.85 5.04 2.57
CA ILE A 266 -12.28 5.61 1.35
C ILE A 266 -12.45 4.57 0.25
N PHE A 267 -12.84 5.04 -0.92
CA PHE A 267 -13.02 4.24 -2.13
C PHE A 267 -12.03 4.73 -3.18
N ILE A 268 -11.22 3.81 -3.71
CA ILE A 268 -10.37 4.05 -4.88
C ILE A 268 -10.98 3.28 -6.05
N ALA A 269 -11.42 4.00 -7.08
CA ALA A 269 -12.04 3.46 -8.27
C ALA A 269 -11.04 3.44 -9.43
N PHE A 270 -10.97 2.31 -10.12
CA PHE A 270 -10.14 2.06 -11.29
C PHE A 270 -11.04 1.82 -12.51
N GLU A 271 -10.76 2.50 -13.60
CA GLU A 271 -11.39 2.19 -14.89
C GLU A 271 -11.02 0.78 -15.37
N ASN A 272 -11.84 0.25 -16.30
CA ASN A 272 -11.65 -1.07 -16.87
C ASN A 272 -10.26 -1.24 -17.52
N PHE A 273 -9.45 -2.14 -16.94
CA PHE A 273 -8.10 -2.45 -17.41
C PHE A 273 -8.00 -3.80 -18.15
N GLY A 274 -9.14 -4.37 -18.55
CA GLY A 274 -9.22 -5.64 -19.24
C GLY A 274 -8.68 -6.80 -18.41
N ASN A 275 -8.01 -7.76 -19.06
CA ASN A 275 -7.40 -8.93 -18.42
C ASN A 275 -5.95 -8.69 -17.99
N GLU A 276 -5.53 -7.44 -17.92
CA GLU A 276 -4.16 -7.07 -17.55
C GLU A 276 -3.97 -7.06 -16.04
N THR A 277 -2.71 -7.08 -15.60
CA THR A 277 -2.38 -6.86 -14.18
C THR A 277 -2.32 -5.38 -13.90
N LEU A 278 -3.10 -4.92 -12.92
CA LEU A 278 -3.08 -3.56 -12.37
C LEU A 278 -1.97 -3.43 -11.32
N ASP A 279 -1.23 -2.33 -11.37
CA ASP A 279 -0.28 -1.86 -10.36
C ASP A 279 -0.63 -0.40 -9.99
N TYR A 280 -0.74 -0.11 -8.69
CA TYR A 280 -1.15 1.18 -8.13
C TYR A 280 -0.32 1.54 -6.90
N ASP A 281 0.04 2.81 -6.69
CA ASP A 281 1.15 3.17 -5.79
C ASP A 281 0.90 4.38 -4.84
N PRO A 282 -0.14 4.35 -4.01
CA PRO A 282 -0.46 5.43 -3.08
C PRO A 282 0.57 5.62 -1.95
N ILE A 283 0.49 6.78 -1.31
CA ILE A 283 1.40 7.22 -0.23
C ILE A 283 0.58 7.54 1.02
N ILE A 284 1.07 7.13 2.18
CA ILE A 284 0.54 7.50 3.50
C ILE A 284 1.63 8.21 4.28
N GLY A 285 1.29 9.23 5.07
CA GLY A 285 2.25 9.89 5.94
C GLY A 285 1.62 10.79 6.99
N PHE A 286 2.47 11.64 7.56
CA PHE A 286 2.11 12.67 8.53
C PHE A 286 2.43 14.06 8.02
N THR A 287 1.63 15.04 8.44
CA THR A 287 2.00 16.44 8.23
C THR A 287 3.10 16.77 9.24
N GLN A 288 4.32 17.01 8.77
CA GLN A 288 5.43 17.36 9.65
C GLN A 288 5.10 18.62 10.46
N LEU A 289 5.28 18.52 11.77
CA LEU A 289 5.23 19.68 12.68
C LEU A 289 6.58 20.41 12.63
N GLY A 290 6.90 21.01 11.48
CA GLY A 290 7.90 22.09 11.38
C GLY A 290 9.35 21.76 11.80
N THR A 291 9.82 20.51 11.67
CA THR A 291 11.23 20.17 11.88
C THR A 291 11.98 20.15 10.56
N THR A 292 12.71 21.22 10.26
CA THR A 292 13.62 21.27 9.12
C THR A 292 14.78 20.30 9.34
N TRP A 293 14.71 19.12 8.72
CA TRP A 293 15.77 18.11 8.80
C TRP A 293 16.99 18.52 7.99
N THR A 294 18.16 18.53 8.63
CA THR A 294 19.44 18.68 7.96
C THR A 294 20.23 17.38 8.09
N PHE A 295 20.49 16.71 6.97
CA PHE A 295 21.40 15.57 6.92
C PHE A 295 22.83 16.11 6.81
N PHE A 296 23.66 15.96 7.86
CA PHE A 296 25.00 16.58 7.93
C PHE A 296 25.04 18.10 7.67
N GLY A 297 24.00 18.85 8.08
CA GLY A 297 23.92 20.29 7.81
C GLY A 297 23.58 20.64 6.35
N ILE A 298 23.20 19.65 5.53
CA ILE A 298 22.74 19.82 4.16
C ILE A 298 21.22 19.69 4.15
N ASP A 299 20.56 20.73 3.68
CA ASP A 299 19.12 20.74 3.36
C ASP A 299 18.85 19.77 2.19
N TYR A 300 17.79 18.97 2.24
CA TYR A 300 17.44 18.01 1.19
C TYR A 300 17.27 18.66 -0.20
N THR A 301 16.87 19.94 -0.27
CA THR A 301 16.87 20.70 -1.53
C THR A 301 18.28 20.92 -2.09
N GLN A 302 19.30 20.99 -1.24
CA GLN A 302 20.71 21.04 -1.66
C GLN A 302 21.25 19.67 -2.07
N LEU A 303 20.70 18.58 -1.52
CA LEU A 303 21.09 17.21 -1.87
C LEU A 303 20.63 16.82 -3.29
N LEU A 304 19.44 17.27 -3.71
CA LEU A 304 18.98 17.20 -5.09
C LEU A 304 19.88 17.98 -6.06
N ILE A 305 20.39 19.14 -5.64
CA ILE A 305 21.34 19.94 -6.44
C ILE A 305 22.72 19.26 -6.52
N LEU A 306 23.17 18.58 -5.46
CA LEU A 306 24.44 17.85 -5.45
C LEU A 306 24.38 16.58 -6.30
N ALA A 307 23.30 15.81 -6.22
CA ALA A 307 23.10 14.62 -7.06
C ALA A 307 22.93 14.99 -8.55
N GLY A 308 22.20 16.07 -8.86
CA GLY A 308 22.07 16.60 -10.22
C GLY A 308 23.36 17.24 -10.76
N GLY A 309 24.08 17.97 -9.90
CA GLY A 309 25.32 18.69 -10.27
C GLY A 309 26.51 17.77 -10.53
N VAL A 310 26.69 16.72 -9.73
CA VAL A 310 27.76 15.73 -9.93
C VAL A 310 27.52 14.93 -11.22
N SER A 311 26.26 14.65 -11.55
CA SER A 311 25.88 13.97 -12.79
C SER A 311 26.20 14.81 -14.03
N ILE A 312 25.92 16.12 -14.01
CA ILE A 312 26.23 17.02 -15.14
C ILE A 312 27.74 17.21 -15.30
N VAL A 313 28.50 17.36 -14.21
CA VAL A 313 29.96 17.51 -14.29
C VAL A 313 30.62 16.23 -14.81
N ALA A 314 30.17 15.05 -14.38
CA ALA A 314 30.67 13.78 -14.91
C ALA A 314 30.40 13.63 -16.42
N VAL A 315 29.22 14.02 -16.90
CA VAL A 315 28.87 13.97 -18.33
C VAL A 315 29.69 14.97 -19.13
N VAL A 316 29.92 16.19 -18.62
CA VAL A 316 30.73 17.21 -19.30
C VAL A 316 32.21 16.81 -19.36
N VAL A 317 32.77 16.23 -18.29
CA VAL A 317 34.16 15.75 -18.26
C VAL A 317 34.37 14.55 -19.19
N ILE A 318 33.41 13.62 -19.25
CA ILE A 318 33.45 12.48 -20.18
C ILE A 318 33.31 12.95 -21.63
N ALA A 319 32.41 13.91 -21.91
CA ALA A 319 32.23 14.47 -23.24
C ALA A 319 33.44 15.30 -23.71
N ALA A 320 34.12 16.00 -22.81
CA ALA A 320 35.34 16.75 -23.11
C ALA A 320 36.53 15.82 -23.37
N LYS A 321 36.65 14.70 -22.63
CA LYS A 321 37.73 13.72 -22.80
C LYS A 321 37.60 12.89 -24.08
N ASN A 322 36.40 12.69 -24.61
CA ASN A 322 36.16 11.99 -25.88
C ASN A 322 36.26 12.89 -27.13
N ARG A 323 36.62 14.17 -26.97
CA ARG A 323 36.82 15.13 -28.07
C ARG A 323 38.29 15.51 -28.32
N GLN A 324 39.23 14.89 -27.60
CA GLN A 324 40.67 14.95 -27.89
C GLN A 324 41.15 13.59 -28.39
#